data_AF-X1IAX5-F1
#
_entry.id   AF-X1IAX5-F1
#
_cell.length_a   1.000
_cell.length_b   1.000
_cell.length_c   1.000
_cell.angle_alpha   90.00
_cell.angle_beta   90.00
_cell.angle_gamma   90.00
#
_symmetry.space_group_name_H-M   'P 1'
#
loop_
_entity.id
_entity.type
_entity.pdbx_description
1 polymer ?
#
loop_
_entity_poly.entity_id
_entity_poly.type
_entity_poly.pdbx_seq_one_letter_code
_entity_poly.pdbx_strand_id
1 'polypeptide(L)'
;FVEGFVIASLIFCVGPMTLLGTFQDGRGDTPNLLLIKSAMDGIMAIALATAYGRGVLFSALFVLGFQGALTLAAVVAGAEQIDDLYIRAISATGGVMILGIGLLLLDVVKIRVANLLPALPLVCLILWLWPNPVN
;
A
#
# COMPACT_ATOMS: atom_id res chain seq x y z
N PHE A 1 -15.39 -20.98 -8.18
CA PHE A 1 -14.11 -20.62 -8.86
C PHE A 1 -14.04 -19.12 -9.11
N VAL A 2 -14.86 -18.58 -10.03
CA VAL A 2 -14.85 -17.15 -10.39
C VAL A 2 -15.07 -16.24 -9.18
N GLU A 3 -16.04 -16.58 -8.34
CA GLU A 3 -16.36 -15.82 -7.12
C GLU A 3 -15.16 -15.69 -6.16
N GLY A 4 -14.51 -16.80 -5.81
CA GLY A 4 -13.32 -16.78 -4.96
C GLY A 4 -12.14 -16.01 -5.55
N PHE A 5 -11.97 -16.07 -6.88
CA PHE A 5 -10.98 -15.26 -7.58
C PHE A 5 -11.27 -13.76 -7.45
N VAL A 6 -12.50 -13.34 -7.72
CA VAL A 6 -12.90 -11.92 -7.67
C VAL A 6 -12.83 -11.37 -6.24
N ILE A 7 -13.38 -12.10 -5.26
CA ILE A 7 -13.39 -11.69 -3.85
C ILE A 7 -11.97 -11.53 -3.32
N ALA A 8 -11.11 -12.54 -3.50
CA ALA A 8 -9.74 -12.47 -3.04
C ALA A 8 -8.94 -11.35 -3.73
N SER A 9 -9.12 -11.17 -5.04
CA SER A 9 -8.45 -10.10 -5.80
C SER A 9 -8.84 -8.71 -5.29
N LEU A 10 -10.14 -8.47 -5.03
CA LEU A 10 -10.60 -7.20 -4.49
C LEU A 10 -10.06 -6.96 -3.06
N ILE A 11 -10.11 -7.96 -2.19
CA ILE A 11 -9.61 -7.85 -0.82
C ILE A 11 -8.09 -7.55 -0.81
N PHE A 12 -7.31 -8.23 -1.64
CA PHE A 12 -5.86 -8.06 -1.67
C PHE A 12 -5.42 -6.76 -2.32
N CYS A 13 -6.11 -6.30 -3.37
CA CYS A 13 -5.71 -5.09 -4.10
C CYS A 13 -6.28 -3.80 -3.51
N VAL A 14 -7.51 -3.82 -2.98
CA VAL A 14 -8.19 -2.62 -2.49
C VAL A 14 -7.77 -2.32 -1.05
N GLY A 15 -6.63 -1.65 -0.92
CA GLY A 15 -6.11 -1.24 0.39
C GLY A 15 -5.15 -0.07 0.32
N PRO A 16 -5.11 0.78 1.35
CA PRO A 16 -4.18 1.91 1.41
C PRO A 16 -2.71 1.47 1.41
N MET A 17 -2.40 0.31 2.01
CA MET A 17 -1.07 -0.29 2.00
C MET A 17 -0.60 -0.71 0.61
N THR A 18 -1.52 -1.03 -0.30
CA THR A 18 -1.17 -1.36 -1.68
C THR A 18 -0.56 -0.14 -2.37
N LEU A 19 -1.20 1.01 -2.24
CA LEU A 19 -0.74 2.26 -2.86
C LEU A 19 0.55 2.78 -2.21
N LEU A 20 0.62 2.77 -0.88
CA LEU A 20 1.84 3.15 -0.15
C LEU A 20 3.02 2.22 -0.47
N GLY A 21 2.79 0.92 -0.46
CA GLY A 21 3.83 -0.08 -0.68
C GLY A 21 4.37 -0.05 -2.11
N THR A 22 3.49 0.02 -3.11
CA THR A 22 3.90 0.11 -4.53
C THR A 22 4.62 1.42 -4.85
N PHE A 23 4.25 2.53 -4.21
CA PHE A 23 4.97 3.79 -4.36
C PHE A 23 6.36 3.75 -3.70
N GLN A 24 6.47 3.20 -2.49
CA GLN A 24 7.75 3.03 -1.80
C GLN A 24 8.70 2.13 -2.61
N ASP A 25 8.21 0.98 -3.07
CA ASP A 25 8.97 0.01 -3.87
C ASP A 25 9.32 0.56 -5.26
N GLY A 26 8.40 1.29 -5.91
CA GLY A 26 8.63 1.92 -7.20
C GLY A 26 9.66 3.06 -7.16
N ARG A 27 10.06 3.49 -5.96
CA ARG A 27 11.15 4.45 -5.76
C ARG A 27 12.51 3.78 -5.52
N GLY A 28 12.54 2.47 -5.30
CA GLY A 28 13.75 1.71 -5.00
C GLY A 28 14.10 1.61 -3.51
N ASP A 29 13.21 2.05 -2.62
CA ASP A 29 13.36 1.84 -1.18
C ASP A 29 13.11 0.38 -0.80
N THR A 30 13.54 -0.01 0.41
CA THR A 30 13.25 -1.36 0.94
C THR A 30 11.73 -1.61 1.02
N PRO A 31 11.19 -2.69 0.42
CA PRO A 31 9.75 -2.91 0.27
C PRO A 31 9.08 -3.46 1.55
N ASN A 32 9.40 -2.89 2.72
CA ASN A 32 8.91 -3.34 4.02
C ASN A 32 7.37 -3.39 4.08
N LEU A 33 6.71 -2.43 3.45
CA LEU A 33 5.26 -2.37 3.38
C LEU A 33 4.64 -3.52 2.59
N LEU A 34 5.19 -3.81 1.40
CA LEU A 34 4.75 -4.93 0.57
C LEU A 34 5.07 -6.28 1.24
N LEU A 35 6.18 -6.38 1.98
CA LEU A 35 6.52 -7.56 2.76
C LEU A 35 5.50 -7.82 3.87
N ILE A 36 5.15 -6.80 4.66
CA ILE A 36 4.11 -6.93 5.69
C ILE A 36 2.76 -7.28 5.05
N LYS A 37 2.40 -6.60 3.95
CA LYS A 37 1.17 -6.86 3.18
C LYS A 37 1.10 -8.30 2.68
N SER A 38 2.18 -8.81 2.07
CA SER A 38 2.22 -10.17 1.52
C SER A 38 2.08 -11.24 2.61
N ALA A 39 2.64 -11.02 3.79
CA ALA A 39 2.41 -11.91 4.94
C ALA A 39 0.95 -11.91 5.39
N MET A 40 0.32 -10.74 5.47
CA MET A 40 -1.11 -10.62 5.80
C MET A 40 -2.01 -11.27 4.74
N ASP A 41 -1.74 -11.00 3.46
CA ASP A 41 -2.49 -11.58 2.34
C ASP A 41 -2.33 -13.10 2.28
N GLY A 42 -1.15 -13.64 2.63
CA GLY A 42 -0.91 -15.09 2.73
C GLY A 42 -1.78 -15.74 3.81
N ILE A 43 -1.87 -15.14 5.00
CA ILE A 43 -2.74 -15.61 6.08
C ILE A 43 -4.21 -15.54 5.64
N MET A 44 -4.62 -14.43 5.02
CA MET A 44 -5.99 -14.25 4.53
C MET A 44 -6.33 -15.20 3.37
N ALA A 45 -5.38 -15.52 2.51
CA ALA A 45 -5.57 -16.46 1.40
C ALA A 45 -5.90 -17.86 1.92
N ILE A 46 -5.32 -18.30 3.03
CA ILE A 46 -5.65 -19.59 3.65
C ILE A 46 -7.12 -19.59 4.10
N ALA A 47 -7.55 -18.54 4.81
CA ALA A 47 -8.93 -18.41 5.29
C ALA A 47 -9.95 -18.27 4.13
N LEU A 48 -9.59 -17.53 3.08
CA LEU A 48 -10.45 -17.39 1.90
C LEU A 48 -10.50 -18.68 1.07
N ALA A 49 -9.40 -19.45 1.01
CA ALA A 49 -9.36 -20.70 0.26
C ALA A 49 -10.26 -21.78 0.88
N THR A 50 -10.44 -21.80 2.20
CA THR A 50 -11.40 -22.71 2.84
C THR A 50 -12.85 -22.32 2.55
N ALA A 51 -13.15 -21.03 2.47
CA ALA A 51 -14.50 -20.52 2.20
C ALA A 51 -14.89 -20.55 0.71
N TYR A 52 -13.97 -20.18 -0.19
CA TYR A 52 -14.24 -19.95 -1.62
C TYR A 52 -13.47 -20.86 -2.58
N GLY A 53 -12.66 -21.77 -2.03
CA GLY A 53 -11.97 -22.82 -2.77
C GLY A 53 -10.79 -22.34 -3.62
N ARG A 54 -10.42 -23.18 -4.60
CA ARG A 54 -9.20 -23.04 -5.43
C ARG A 54 -9.12 -21.75 -6.28
N GLY A 55 -10.22 -21.00 -6.41
CA GLY A 55 -10.24 -19.71 -7.13
C GLY A 55 -9.32 -18.66 -6.50
N VAL A 56 -9.07 -18.76 -5.18
CA VAL A 56 -8.19 -17.84 -4.44
C VAL A 56 -6.75 -17.91 -4.91
N LEU A 57 -6.24 -19.09 -5.32
CA LEU A 57 -4.87 -19.22 -5.81
C LEU A 57 -4.61 -18.31 -7.04
N PHE A 58 -5.61 -18.16 -7.90
CA PHE A 58 -5.51 -17.36 -9.11
C PHE A 58 -5.52 -15.85 -8.83
N SER A 59 -5.91 -15.40 -7.63
CA SER A 59 -5.83 -13.96 -7.30
C SER A 59 -4.38 -13.47 -7.22
N ALA A 60 -3.41 -14.35 -6.95
CA ALA A 60 -1.99 -14.00 -6.94
C ALA A 60 -1.53 -13.40 -8.28
N LEU A 61 -2.03 -13.91 -9.41
CA LEU A 61 -1.76 -13.36 -10.75
C LEU A 61 -2.31 -11.95 -10.90
N PHE A 62 -3.54 -11.71 -10.43
CA PHE A 62 -4.15 -10.38 -10.47
C PHE A 62 -3.44 -9.39 -9.55
N VAL A 63 -3.07 -9.84 -8.34
CA VAL A 63 -2.30 -9.05 -7.38
C VAL A 63 -0.96 -8.64 -7.98
N LEU A 64 -0.21 -9.60 -8.54
CA LEU A 64 1.07 -9.33 -9.19
C LEU A 64 0.90 -8.35 -10.35
N GLY A 65 -0.10 -8.55 -11.20
CA GLY A 65 -0.38 -7.64 -12.32
C GLY A 65 -0.76 -6.24 -11.86
N PHE A 66 -1.67 -6.10 -10.89
CA PHE A 66 -2.16 -4.81 -10.41
C PHE A 66 -1.10 -4.05 -9.60
N GLN A 67 -0.50 -4.70 -8.60
CA GLN A 67 0.51 -4.09 -7.75
C GLN A 67 1.79 -3.83 -8.54
N GLY A 68 2.23 -4.80 -9.36
CA GLY A 68 3.40 -4.64 -10.22
C GLY A 68 3.21 -3.52 -11.25
N ALA A 69 2.02 -3.37 -11.84
CA ALA A 69 1.74 -2.25 -12.74
C ALA A 69 1.80 -0.90 -12.01
N LEU A 70 1.31 -0.81 -10.77
CA LEU A 70 1.42 0.42 -9.97
C LEU A 70 2.86 0.74 -9.61
N THR A 71 3.65 -0.25 -9.17
CA THR A 71 5.09 -0.10 -8.89
C THR A 71 5.83 0.37 -10.14
N LEU A 72 5.61 -0.28 -11.29
CA LEU A 72 6.22 0.11 -12.57
C LEU A 72 5.77 1.50 -13.01
N ALA A 73 4.51 1.86 -12.83
CA ALA A 73 4.02 3.20 -13.13
C ALA A 73 4.74 4.27 -12.28
N ALA A 74 5.02 3.99 -11.00
CA ALA A 74 5.80 4.87 -10.15
C ALA A 74 7.25 5.00 -10.64
N VAL A 75 7.91 3.89 -11.01
CA VAL A 75 9.26 3.91 -11.60
C VAL A 75 9.29 4.75 -12.88
N VAL A 76 8.38 4.49 -13.81
CA VAL A 76 8.30 5.19 -15.12
C VAL A 76 7.96 6.66 -14.95
N ALA A 77 7.17 7.03 -13.93
CA ALA A 77 6.88 8.42 -13.59
C ALA A 77 8.08 9.18 -13.02
N GLY A 78 9.24 8.54 -12.89
CA GLY A 78 10.45 9.16 -12.36
C GLY A 78 10.37 9.36 -10.86
N ALA A 79 9.74 8.42 -10.14
CA ALA A 79 9.70 8.47 -8.68
C ALA A 79 11.12 8.50 -8.09
N GLU A 80 12.14 7.96 -8.77
CA GLU A 80 13.57 7.98 -8.37
C GLU A 80 14.17 9.40 -8.30
N GLN A 81 13.70 10.33 -9.14
CA GLN A 81 14.23 11.70 -9.22
C GLN A 81 13.60 12.68 -8.21
N ILE A 82 12.68 12.20 -7.36
CA ILE A 82 12.09 13.01 -6.29
C ILE A 82 13.19 13.44 -5.30
N ASP A 83 13.06 14.62 -4.70
CA ASP A 83 14.00 15.12 -3.69
C ASP A 83 13.84 14.39 -2.34
N ASP A 84 14.94 14.19 -1.61
CA ASP A 84 15.01 13.49 -0.32
C ASP A 84 14.04 14.07 0.71
N LEU A 85 13.77 15.37 0.65
CA LEU A 85 12.79 16.04 1.53
C LEU A 85 11.38 15.47 1.35
N TYR A 86 10.95 15.24 0.11
CA TYR A 86 9.64 14.67 -0.19
C TYR A 86 9.57 13.22 0.26
N ILE A 87 10.67 12.47 0.16
CA ILE A 87 10.74 11.09 0.68
C ILE A 87 10.48 11.08 2.17
N ARG A 88 11.21 11.90 2.93
CA ARG A 88 11.08 11.92 4.39
C ARG A 88 9.66 12.25 4.81
N ALA A 89 9.02 13.20 4.13
CA ALA A 89 7.63 13.55 4.41
C ALA A 89 6.64 12.44 4.05
N ILE A 90 6.77 11.83 2.87
CA ILE A 90 5.93 10.71 2.44
C ILE A 90 6.12 9.50 3.36
N SER A 91 7.36 9.15 3.70
CA SER A 91 7.71 8.03 4.59
C SER A 91 7.28 8.29 6.03
N ALA A 92 7.39 9.51 6.54
CA ALA A 92 6.86 9.87 7.85
C ALA A 92 5.33 9.75 7.88
N THR A 93 4.64 10.26 6.86
CA THR A 93 3.18 10.18 6.73
C THR A 93 2.73 8.71 6.59
N GLY A 94 3.45 7.94 5.76
CA GLY A 94 3.29 6.50 5.59
C GLY A 94 3.47 5.73 6.89
N GLY A 95 4.54 6.01 7.63
CA GLY A 95 4.84 5.41 8.93
C GLY A 95 3.72 5.62 9.95
N VAL A 96 3.17 6.84 10.04
CA VAL A 96 2.02 7.14 10.91
C VAL A 96 0.78 6.36 10.48
N MET A 97 0.52 6.23 9.18
CA MET A 97 -0.58 5.39 8.68
C MET A 97 -0.37 3.91 9.04
N ILE A 98 0.84 3.36 8.93
CA ILE A 98 1.16 1.98 9.31
C ILE A 98 0.90 1.77 10.81
N LEU A 99 1.35 2.69 11.66
CA LEU A 99 1.05 2.64 13.09
C LEU A 99 -0.47 2.65 13.35
N GLY A 100 -1.22 3.48 12.63
CA GLY A 100 -2.67 3.49 12.67
C GLY A 100 -3.31 2.16 12.28
N ILE A 101 -2.75 1.46 11.28
CA ILE A 101 -3.20 0.12 10.89
C ILE A 101 -2.89 -0.89 11.99
N GLY A 102 -1.70 -0.85 12.58
CA GLY A 102 -1.35 -1.71 13.72
C GLY A 102 -2.34 -1.55 14.88
N LEU A 103 -2.65 -0.31 15.27
CA LEU A 103 -3.63 -0.03 16.32
C LEU A 103 -5.06 -0.46 15.96
N LEU A 104 -5.44 -0.36 14.69
CA LEU A 104 -6.71 -0.86 14.18
C LEU A 104 -6.78 -2.39 14.25
N LEU A 105 -5.70 -3.10 13.92
CA LEU A 105 -5.63 -4.56 14.00
C LEU A 105 -5.67 -5.07 15.45
N LEU A 106 -5.12 -4.32 16.41
CA LEU A 106 -5.22 -4.63 17.83
C LEU A 106 -6.59 -4.25 18.44
N ASP A 107 -7.53 -3.74 17.64
CA ASP A 107 -8.84 -3.20 18.06
C ASP A 107 -8.75 -2.14 19.17
N VAL A 108 -7.63 -1.42 19.24
CA VAL A 108 -7.40 -0.33 20.22
C VAL A 108 -8.04 0.97 19.73
N VAL A 109 -8.03 1.21 18.42
CA VAL A 109 -8.61 2.42 17.82
C VAL A 109 -9.37 2.09 16.53
N LYS A 110 -10.57 2.64 16.37
CA LYS A 110 -11.40 2.48 15.17
C LYS A 110 -11.19 3.64 14.21
N ILE A 111 -10.08 3.62 13.47
CA ILE A 111 -9.75 4.63 12.45
C ILE A 111 -9.92 4.04 11.05
N ARG A 112 -10.58 4.78 10.14
CA ARG A 112 -10.62 4.42 8.71
C ARG A 112 -9.32 4.87 8.04
N VAL A 113 -8.25 4.08 8.15
CA VAL A 113 -6.93 4.46 7.61
C VAL A 113 -6.96 4.71 6.10
N ALA A 114 -7.86 4.05 5.37
CA ALA A 114 -8.09 4.34 3.94
C ALA A 114 -8.45 5.81 3.67
N ASN A 115 -9.12 6.49 4.60
CA ASN A 115 -9.46 7.91 4.47
C ASN A 115 -8.26 8.83 4.72
N LEU A 116 -7.16 8.32 5.27
CA LEU A 116 -5.91 9.06 5.47
C LEU A 116 -5.00 9.00 4.23
N LEU A 117 -5.34 8.17 3.25
CA LEU A 117 -4.57 8.05 2.01
C LEU A 117 -4.39 9.38 1.24
N PRO A 118 -5.37 10.30 1.19
CA PRO A 118 -5.18 11.62 0.58
C PRO A 118 -4.08 12.46 1.23
N ALA A 119 -3.62 12.11 2.44
CA ALA A 119 -2.50 12.79 3.09
C ALA A 119 -1.18 12.68 2.31
N LEU A 120 -0.99 11.64 1.50
CA LEU A 120 0.24 11.47 0.69
C LEU A 120 0.37 12.56 -0.38
N PRO A 121 -0.58 12.73 -1.32
CA PRO A 121 -0.50 13.84 -2.25
C PRO A 121 -0.59 15.19 -1.53
N LEU A 122 -1.29 15.27 -0.39
CA LEU A 122 -1.35 16.50 0.41
C LEU A 122 0.03 16.92 0.93
N VAL A 123 0.85 15.97 1.42
CA VAL A 123 2.19 16.29 1.95
C VAL A 123 3.11 16.76 0.83
N CYS A 124 3.01 16.16 -0.35
CA CYS A 124 3.73 16.61 -1.54
C CYS A 124 3.30 18.02 -1.96
N LEU A 125 1.99 18.31 -1.92
CA LEU A 125 1.46 19.62 -2.23
C LEU A 125 1.91 20.69 -1.22
N ILE A 126 1.94 20.34 0.07
CA ILE A 126 2.40 21.24 1.14
C ILE A 126 3.89 21.57 0.93
N LEU A 127 4.73 20.58 0.66
CA LEU A 127 6.16 20.80 0.38
C LEU A 127 6.39 21.59 -0.91
N TRP A 128 5.52 21.41 -1.91
CA TRP A 128 5.58 22.20 -3.13
C TRP A 128 5.21 23.67 -2.87
N LEU A 129 4.19 23.93 -2.04
CA LEU A 129 3.79 25.29 -1.63
C LEU A 129 4.82 25.94 -0.69
N TRP A 130 5.49 25.13 0.14
CA TRP A 130 6.48 25.57 1.11
C TRP A 130 7.78 24.73 0.97
N PRO A 131 8.66 25.08 0.02
CA PRO A 131 9.87 24.30 -0.27
C PRO A 131 10.94 24.32 0.83
N ASN A 132 10.86 25.26 1.79
CA ASN A 132 11.85 25.44 2.86
C ASN A 132 11.20 25.45 4.26
N PRO A 133 10.73 24.30 4.78
CA PRO A 133 10.11 24.23 6.11
C PRO A 133 11.12 24.32 7.28
N VAL A 134 12.43 24.42 7.00
CA VAL A 134 13.50 24.28 8.01
C VAL A 134 14.48 25.47 8.04
N ASN A 135 14.09 26.63 7.49
CA ASN A 135 14.77 27.91 7.76
C ASN A 135 13.95 28.75 8.73
#